data_AF-A0A366HEW1-F1
#
_entry.id   AF-A0A366HEW1-F1
#
_cell.length_a   1.000
_cell.length_b   1.000
_cell.length_c   1.000
_cell.angle_alpha   90.00
_cell.angle_beta   90.00
_cell.angle_gamma   90.00
#
_symmetry.space_group_name_H-M   'P 1'
#
loop_
_entity.id
_entity.type
_entity.pdbx_description
1 polymer ?
#
loop_
_entity_poly.entity_id
_entity_poly.type
_entity_poly.pdbx_seq_one_letter_code
_entity_poly.pdbx_strand_id
1 'polypeptide(L)'
;MKSPWMSVWCGVMACGLMAPMRGIAQPAVPKAIPVEEVKKSEDPKKIERLQVYLDREGFPPGQIDGKWGEFTGKALKRLQMHRNGVAANAAVDLPTDFDVFTEYTVKEEDFSQVGEVGATPEEQSKQKSSPYPTMVHFLKERFHCDGDYLRKLNPGLNMDALKAGDVVRVPNVTPFLVEKLKVKDRIQPKPQFQKRMLRVDTKEKMLDVMENGKVLAAFPITPGSESLPAPVGTWEIETMTTLPLFRRDESMLKTGVRSDVYHLIPPGPSSAVGVLWMQLNKKGIGIHGTNNSETIGRAASHGCIRLANWDAVRLSEMVTDKVVVEIMEGVGG
;
A
#
# COMPACT_ATOMS: atom_id res chain seq x y z
N MET A 1 73.86 -3.04 8.72
CA MET A 1 74.70 -4.05 8.04
C MET A 1 74.43 -5.40 8.69
N LYS A 2 74.09 -6.41 7.86
CA LYS A 2 74.04 -7.87 8.11
C LYS A 2 72.89 -8.41 9.00
N SER A 3 72.23 -9.42 8.44
CA SER A 3 71.23 -10.32 9.03
C SER A 3 71.85 -11.22 10.12
N PRO A 4 71.05 -12.02 10.87
CA PRO A 4 70.81 -13.40 10.40
C PRO A 4 69.46 -14.04 10.79
N TRP A 5 69.18 -15.16 10.13
CA TRP A 5 68.17 -16.16 10.45
C TRP A 5 68.48 -16.93 11.74
N MET A 6 67.45 -17.46 12.42
CA MET A 6 67.53 -18.67 13.25
C MET A 6 66.17 -19.38 13.32
N SER A 7 66.17 -20.65 12.90
CA SER A 7 65.09 -21.63 13.09
C SER A 7 65.35 -22.41 14.37
N VAL A 8 64.34 -22.67 15.21
CA VAL A 8 64.34 -23.80 16.16
C VAL A 8 62.90 -24.27 16.44
N TRP A 9 62.72 -25.59 16.36
CA TRP A 9 61.57 -26.40 16.73
C TRP A 9 61.31 -26.49 18.24
N CYS A 10 60.04 -26.58 18.65
CA CYS A 10 59.57 -27.17 19.91
C CYS A 10 58.07 -27.44 19.71
N GLY A 11 57.40 -28.50 20.15
CA GLY A 11 57.59 -29.50 21.18
C GLY A 11 56.17 -29.97 21.57
N VAL A 12 56.03 -31.26 21.87
CA VAL A 12 54.77 -32.00 22.06
C VAL A 12 54.16 -31.77 23.46
N MET A 13 52.82 -31.69 23.61
CA MET A 13 52.03 -32.47 24.60
C MET A 13 50.50 -32.23 24.59
N ALA A 14 49.79 -33.32 24.33
CA ALA A 14 48.67 -33.93 25.08
C ALA A 14 47.35 -33.18 25.46
N CYS A 15 46.27 -33.93 25.17
CA CYS A 15 45.08 -34.23 25.99
C CYS A 15 43.76 -33.50 25.68
N GLY A 16 42.72 -34.31 25.41
CA GLY A 16 41.34 -33.88 25.29
C GLY A 16 40.45 -34.93 24.61
N LEU A 17 40.02 -35.94 25.36
CA LEU A 17 38.97 -36.87 24.94
C LEU A 17 37.65 -36.09 24.76
N MET A 18 37.18 -35.95 23.51
CA MET A 18 35.85 -35.41 23.21
C MET A 18 34.79 -36.52 23.30
N ALA A 19 33.83 -36.33 24.21
CA ALA A 19 32.60 -37.11 24.23
C ALA A 19 31.75 -36.81 22.96
N PRO A 20 31.03 -37.79 22.41
CA PRO A 20 30.15 -37.56 21.27
C PRO A 20 28.97 -36.69 21.70
N MET A 21 28.81 -35.53 21.06
CA MET A 21 27.62 -34.70 21.20
C MET A 21 26.40 -35.50 20.75
N ARG A 22 25.48 -35.79 21.69
CA ARG A 22 24.13 -36.26 21.38
C ARG A 22 23.48 -35.23 20.45
N GLY A 23 23.17 -35.66 19.23
CA GLY A 23 22.39 -34.86 18.29
C GLY A 23 21.07 -34.45 18.92
N ILE A 24 20.87 -33.15 19.09
CA ILE A 24 19.56 -32.59 19.39
C ILE A 24 18.74 -32.81 18.12
N ALA A 25 17.77 -33.72 18.19
CA ALA A 25 16.81 -33.88 17.11
C ALA A 25 16.11 -32.54 16.88
N GLN A 26 16.25 -31.99 15.67
CA GLN A 26 15.47 -30.83 15.25
C GLN A 26 13.98 -31.16 15.40
N PRO A 27 13.15 -30.26 15.97
CA PRO A 27 11.72 -30.47 16.00
C PRO A 27 11.21 -30.63 14.56
N ALA A 28 10.37 -31.64 14.36
CA ALA A 28 9.81 -31.96 13.04
C ALA A 28 9.11 -30.72 12.48
N VAL A 29 9.56 -30.30 11.29
CA VAL A 29 8.95 -29.22 10.52
C VAL A 29 7.50 -29.62 10.22
N PRO A 30 6.49 -28.83 10.63
CA PRO A 30 5.11 -29.09 10.26
C PRO A 30 4.98 -29.09 8.73
N LYS A 31 4.32 -30.10 8.16
CA LYS A 31 4.12 -30.20 6.71
C LYS A 31 3.17 -29.08 6.24
N ALA A 32 3.67 -28.28 5.30
CA ALA A 32 3.06 -27.06 4.78
C ALA A 32 2.10 -27.29 3.58
N ILE A 33 1.22 -26.31 3.32
CA ILE A 33 0.18 -26.26 2.27
C ILE A 33 0.63 -25.29 1.14
N PRO A 34 0.90 -25.74 -0.11
CA PRO A 34 1.34 -24.88 -1.22
C PRO A 34 0.44 -23.68 -1.59
N VAL A 35 1.00 -22.65 -2.25
CA VAL A 35 0.25 -21.47 -2.78
C VAL A 35 -0.89 -21.88 -3.72
N GLU A 36 -0.70 -22.97 -4.45
CA GLU A 36 -1.72 -23.60 -5.29
C GLU A 36 -2.85 -24.25 -4.49
N GLU A 37 -2.56 -24.72 -3.28
CA GLU A 37 -3.58 -25.19 -2.33
C GLU A 37 -4.30 -24.02 -1.66
N VAL A 38 -3.70 -22.83 -1.46
CA VAL A 38 -4.45 -21.64 -1.01
C VAL A 38 -5.38 -21.10 -2.11
N LYS A 39 -4.93 -21.10 -3.37
CA LYS A 39 -5.78 -20.83 -4.54
C LYS A 39 -6.96 -21.80 -4.67
N LYS A 40 -6.80 -23.05 -4.22
CA LYS A 40 -7.82 -24.12 -4.29
C LYS A 40 -8.63 -24.26 -3.00
N SER A 41 -8.11 -23.83 -1.85
CA SER A 41 -8.82 -23.84 -0.58
C SER A 41 -9.67 -22.58 -0.51
N GLU A 42 -10.90 -22.69 -1.00
CA GLU A 42 -11.94 -21.67 -0.90
C GLU A 42 -12.38 -21.40 0.56
N ASP A 43 -11.52 -21.56 1.57
CA ASP A 43 -11.85 -21.26 2.97
C ASP A 43 -11.77 -19.73 3.18
N PRO A 44 -12.91 -19.03 3.28
CA PRO A 44 -12.92 -17.58 3.35
C PRO A 44 -12.19 -17.09 4.60
N LYS A 45 -12.22 -17.84 5.72
CA LYS A 45 -11.59 -17.43 6.98
C LYS A 45 -10.07 -17.34 6.87
N LYS A 46 -9.45 -18.23 6.11
CA LYS A 46 -8.01 -18.20 5.85
C LYS A 46 -7.63 -17.00 4.98
N ILE A 47 -8.46 -16.69 3.99
CA ILE A 47 -8.26 -15.55 3.09
C ILE A 47 -8.40 -14.24 3.86
N GLU A 48 -9.44 -14.08 4.68
CA GLU A 48 -9.64 -12.91 5.53
C GLU A 48 -8.43 -12.68 6.46
N ARG A 49 -7.97 -13.76 7.11
CA ARG A 49 -6.78 -13.73 7.96
C ARG A 49 -5.53 -13.33 7.19
N LEU A 50 -5.33 -13.89 5.99
CA LEU A 50 -4.21 -13.56 5.11
C LEU A 50 -4.24 -12.08 4.72
N GLN A 51 -5.40 -11.57 4.28
CA GLN A 51 -5.54 -10.18 3.83
C GLN A 51 -5.24 -9.17 4.95
N VAL A 52 -5.79 -9.39 6.15
CA VAL A 52 -5.50 -8.54 7.32
C VAL A 52 -4.02 -8.61 7.71
N TYR A 53 -3.43 -9.81 7.67
CA TYR A 53 -2.01 -9.98 7.96
C TYR A 53 -1.13 -9.22 6.96
N LEU A 54 -1.40 -9.38 5.67
CA LEU A 54 -0.69 -8.71 4.58
C LEU A 54 -0.74 -7.18 4.71
N ASP A 55 -1.91 -6.61 5.03
CA ASP A 55 -2.04 -5.17 5.27
C ASP A 55 -1.16 -4.69 6.42
N ARG A 56 -1.19 -5.40 7.57
CA ARG A 56 -0.42 -5.05 8.77
C ARG A 56 1.09 -5.13 8.54
N GLU A 57 1.54 -6.02 7.68
CA GLU A 57 2.95 -6.22 7.35
C GLU A 57 3.48 -5.23 6.29
N GLY A 58 2.65 -4.29 5.80
CA GLY A 58 3.06 -3.32 4.78
C GLY A 58 3.01 -3.85 3.34
N PHE A 59 2.27 -4.93 3.12
CA PHE A 59 2.02 -5.52 1.80
C PHE A 59 0.52 -5.64 1.56
N PRO A 60 -0.25 -4.53 1.52
CA PRO A 60 -1.70 -4.54 1.39
C PRO A 60 -2.18 -5.40 0.21
N PRO A 61 -3.23 -6.24 0.40
CA PRO A 61 -3.79 -7.12 -0.62
C PRO A 61 -4.74 -6.38 -1.59
N GLY A 62 -4.69 -5.05 -1.61
CA GLY A 62 -5.76 -4.20 -2.12
C GLY A 62 -6.80 -3.98 -1.03
N GLN A 63 -8.07 -4.03 -1.38
CA GLN A 63 -9.14 -4.00 -0.39
C GLN A 63 -9.31 -5.36 0.25
N ILE A 64 -9.58 -5.36 1.55
CA ILE A 64 -9.99 -6.54 2.29
C ILE A 64 -11.45 -6.85 1.93
N ASP A 65 -11.67 -7.96 1.25
CA ASP A 65 -12.98 -8.41 0.74
C ASP A 65 -13.31 -9.88 1.07
N GLY A 66 -12.39 -10.56 1.78
CA GLY A 66 -12.48 -11.96 2.14
C GLY A 66 -12.38 -12.93 0.96
N LYS A 67 -11.95 -12.47 -0.23
CA LYS A 67 -11.85 -13.27 -1.45
C LYS A 67 -10.41 -13.35 -1.95
N TRP A 68 -10.09 -14.45 -2.61
CA TRP A 68 -8.79 -14.56 -3.27
C TRP A 68 -8.79 -13.69 -4.53
N GLY A 69 -7.94 -12.65 -4.54
CA GLY A 69 -7.76 -11.75 -5.68
C GLY A 69 -6.32 -11.75 -6.18
N GLU A 70 -6.10 -11.13 -7.35
CA GLU A 70 -4.75 -10.99 -7.92
C GLU A 70 -3.79 -10.27 -6.96
N PHE A 71 -4.28 -9.25 -6.24
CA PHE A 71 -3.47 -8.44 -5.34
C PHE A 71 -3.13 -9.18 -4.05
N THR A 72 -4.03 -10.02 -3.52
CA THR A 72 -3.70 -10.94 -2.42
C THR A 72 -2.49 -11.82 -2.77
N GLY A 73 -2.49 -12.41 -3.97
CA GLY A 73 -1.38 -13.23 -4.45
C GLY A 73 -0.09 -12.43 -4.70
N LYS A 74 -0.20 -11.24 -5.31
CA LYS A 74 0.95 -10.35 -5.60
C LYS A 74 1.58 -9.82 -4.31
N ALA A 75 0.77 -9.42 -3.33
CA ALA A 75 1.20 -8.99 -2.02
C ALA A 75 1.95 -10.10 -1.27
N LEU A 76 1.38 -11.31 -1.28
CA LEU A 76 2.02 -12.49 -0.67
C LEU A 76 3.41 -12.75 -1.25
N LYS A 77 3.55 -12.70 -2.57
CA LYS A 77 4.83 -12.86 -3.28
C LYS A 77 5.87 -11.83 -2.81
N ARG A 78 5.45 -10.58 -2.58
CA ARG A 78 6.33 -9.48 -2.15
C ARG A 78 6.69 -9.57 -0.67
N LEU A 79 5.78 -10.00 0.19
CA LEU A 79 6.10 -10.33 1.58
C LEU A 79 7.16 -11.43 1.66
N GLN A 80 7.09 -12.44 0.80
CA GLN A 80 8.09 -13.50 0.73
C GLN A 80 9.45 -12.97 0.24
N MET A 81 9.47 -12.12 -0.79
CA MET A 81 10.68 -11.44 -1.24
C MET A 81 11.31 -10.60 -0.12
N HIS A 82 10.49 -9.90 0.67
CA HIS A 82 10.94 -9.12 1.81
C HIS A 82 11.61 -9.99 2.89
N ARG A 83 11.01 -11.14 3.22
CA ARG A 83 11.52 -12.04 4.26
C ARG A 83 12.72 -12.87 3.82
N ASN A 84 12.68 -13.41 2.61
CA ASN A 84 13.57 -14.48 2.16
C ASN A 84 14.51 -14.06 1.02
N GLY A 85 14.36 -12.84 0.48
CA GLY A 85 15.11 -12.35 -0.68
C GLY A 85 14.66 -12.91 -2.03
N VAL A 86 13.81 -13.94 -2.05
CA VAL A 86 13.23 -14.54 -3.25
C VAL A 86 11.74 -14.77 -3.09
N ALA A 87 10.99 -14.66 -4.19
CA ALA A 87 9.62 -15.16 -4.24
C ALA A 87 9.68 -16.69 -4.17
N ALA A 88 9.21 -17.25 -3.05
CA ALA A 88 9.08 -18.69 -2.91
C ALA A 88 7.64 -19.09 -3.23
N ASN A 89 7.43 -20.16 -4.01
CA ASN A 89 6.12 -20.82 -4.12
C ASN A 89 5.72 -21.55 -2.82
N ALA A 90 6.26 -21.14 -1.67
CA ALA A 90 6.08 -21.76 -0.37
C ALA A 90 4.89 -21.16 0.37
N ALA A 91 4.25 -21.96 1.20
CA ALA A 91 3.20 -21.52 2.11
C ALA A 91 3.67 -20.36 3.00
N VAL A 92 2.76 -19.45 3.37
CA VAL A 92 2.99 -18.57 4.52
C VAL A 92 2.23 -19.15 5.70
N ASP A 93 2.96 -19.51 6.75
CA ASP A 93 2.38 -19.84 8.03
C ASP A 93 1.82 -18.54 8.63
N LEU A 94 0.50 -18.42 8.66
CA LEU A 94 -0.15 -17.22 9.16
C LEU A 94 -0.20 -17.29 10.68
N PRO A 95 0.27 -16.25 11.39
CA PRO A 95 0.18 -16.23 12.83
C PRO A 95 -1.27 -16.45 13.29
N THR A 96 -1.47 -17.36 14.23
CA THR A 96 -2.78 -17.68 14.80
C THR A 96 -3.14 -16.79 15.98
N ASP A 97 -2.18 -16.02 16.49
CA ASP A 97 -2.23 -15.15 17.67
C ASP A 97 -2.65 -13.71 17.33
N PHE A 98 -3.67 -13.55 16.49
CA PHE A 98 -4.31 -12.24 16.32
C PHE A 98 -5.79 -12.35 15.92
N ASP A 99 -6.57 -11.36 16.33
CA ASP A 99 -7.95 -11.23 15.90
C ASP A 99 -8.01 -10.61 14.50
N VAL A 100 -8.68 -11.29 13.57
CA VAL A 100 -8.86 -10.82 12.18
C VAL A 100 -9.73 -9.57 12.13
N PHE A 101 -10.67 -9.46 13.06
CA PHE A 101 -11.63 -8.38 13.14
C PHE A 101 -11.57 -7.72 14.50
N THR A 102 -11.95 -6.45 14.55
CA THR A 102 -12.12 -5.68 15.77
C THR A 102 -13.46 -4.94 15.69
N GLU A 103 -13.83 -4.27 16.76
CA GLU A 103 -15.04 -3.47 16.86
C GLU A 103 -14.70 -1.99 16.84
N TYR A 104 -15.47 -1.22 16.10
CA TYR A 104 -15.37 0.22 16.02
C TYR A 104 -16.68 0.87 16.42
N THR A 105 -16.67 1.64 17.50
CA THR A 105 -17.80 2.49 17.88
C THR A 105 -17.77 3.77 17.05
N VAL A 106 -18.81 4.00 16.25
CA VAL A 106 -18.99 5.23 15.47
C VAL A 106 -19.04 6.42 16.43
N LYS A 107 -18.24 7.44 16.16
CA LYS A 107 -18.11 8.63 17.01
C LYS A 107 -18.92 9.79 16.45
N GLU A 108 -19.28 10.74 17.29
CA GLU A 108 -19.95 11.97 16.84
C GLU A 108 -19.04 12.76 15.88
N GLU A 109 -17.71 12.76 16.13
CA GLU A 109 -16.75 13.49 15.31
C GLU A 109 -16.58 12.89 13.91
N ASP A 110 -16.90 11.61 13.71
CA ASP A 110 -16.81 10.94 12.40
C ASP A 110 -17.71 11.59 11.37
N PHE A 111 -18.87 12.10 11.79
CA PHE A 111 -19.83 12.78 10.92
C PHE A 111 -19.27 14.08 10.32
N SER A 112 -18.22 14.66 10.91
CA SER A 112 -17.51 15.82 10.32
C SER A 112 -16.75 15.47 9.03
N GLN A 113 -16.51 14.18 8.76
CA GLN A 113 -15.79 13.70 7.58
C GLN A 113 -16.73 13.34 6.42
N VAL A 114 -18.05 13.33 6.67
CA VAL A 114 -19.08 12.90 5.73
C VAL A 114 -19.94 14.08 5.31
N GLY A 115 -20.33 14.13 4.03
CA GLY A 115 -21.21 15.17 3.51
C GLY A 115 -21.53 14.97 2.04
N GLU A 116 -22.39 15.83 1.51
CA GLU A 116 -22.72 15.80 0.08
C GLU A 116 -21.49 16.09 -0.78
N VAL A 117 -21.42 15.44 -1.94
CA VAL A 117 -20.37 15.64 -2.94
C VAL A 117 -21.05 16.00 -4.24
N GLY A 118 -20.64 17.13 -4.85
CA GLY A 118 -21.19 17.57 -6.12
C GLY A 118 -21.06 16.50 -7.20
N ALA A 119 -22.09 16.37 -8.05
CA ALA A 119 -22.10 15.39 -9.14
C ALA A 119 -21.19 15.84 -10.31
N THR A 120 -21.04 17.15 -10.50
CA THR A 120 -20.19 17.73 -11.55
C THR A 120 -18.94 18.41 -10.97
N PRO A 121 -17.85 18.53 -11.75
CA PRO A 121 -16.70 19.33 -11.31
C PRO A 121 -17.03 20.79 -11.01
N GLU A 122 -18.03 21.36 -11.68
CA GLU A 122 -18.51 22.71 -11.37
C GLU A 122 -19.12 22.78 -9.97
N GLU A 123 -20.03 21.85 -9.64
CA GLU A 123 -20.63 21.76 -8.30
C GLU A 123 -19.57 21.51 -7.23
N GLN A 124 -18.66 20.56 -7.47
CA GLN A 124 -17.57 20.23 -6.56
C GLN A 124 -16.67 21.46 -6.29
N SER A 125 -16.39 22.28 -7.31
CA SER A 125 -15.56 23.48 -7.16
C SER A 125 -16.18 24.58 -6.29
N LYS A 126 -17.50 24.52 -6.05
CA LYS A 126 -18.22 25.45 -5.18
C LYS A 126 -18.21 25.00 -3.71
N GLN A 127 -17.75 23.78 -3.41
CA GLN A 127 -17.70 23.24 -2.06
C GLN A 127 -16.50 23.77 -1.26
N LYS A 128 -16.58 23.73 0.07
CA LYS A 128 -15.46 24.11 0.96
C LYS A 128 -14.40 23.01 1.10
N SER A 129 -14.81 21.77 0.88
CA SER A 129 -14.01 20.55 1.02
C SER A 129 -14.63 19.45 0.17
N SER A 130 -13.89 18.36 -0.05
CA SER A 130 -14.36 17.14 -0.73
C SER A 130 -14.56 16.01 0.30
N PRO A 131 -15.68 15.97 1.06
CA PRO A 131 -15.90 14.99 2.14
C PRO A 131 -16.19 13.58 1.59
N TYR A 132 -16.23 12.57 2.45
CA TYR A 132 -16.79 11.27 2.06
C TYR A 132 -18.29 11.39 1.79
N PRO A 133 -18.83 10.75 0.75
CA PRO A 133 -20.26 10.83 0.45
C PRO A 133 -21.13 10.12 1.49
N THR A 134 -20.62 9.06 2.14
CA THR A 134 -21.34 8.31 3.17
C THR A 134 -20.42 7.83 4.28
N MET A 135 -21.00 7.50 5.45
CA MET A 135 -20.27 6.88 6.56
C MET A 135 -19.64 5.54 6.16
N VAL A 136 -20.27 4.76 5.26
CA VAL A 136 -19.68 3.52 4.72
C VAL A 136 -18.39 3.81 3.94
N HIS A 137 -18.34 4.86 3.11
CA HIS A 137 -17.13 5.23 2.39
C HIS A 137 -15.98 5.61 3.34
N PHE A 138 -16.33 6.32 4.40
CA PHE A 138 -15.37 6.68 5.42
C PHE A 138 -14.84 5.47 6.20
N LEU A 139 -15.73 4.59 6.69
CA LEU A 139 -15.34 3.39 7.43
C LEU A 139 -14.56 2.40 6.55
N LYS A 140 -14.96 2.22 5.29
CA LYS A 140 -14.24 1.31 4.39
C LYS A 140 -12.83 1.79 4.10
N GLU A 141 -12.61 3.10 3.91
CA GLU A 141 -11.26 3.64 3.77
C GLU A 141 -10.49 3.61 5.09
N ARG A 142 -11.14 3.86 6.22
CA ARG A 142 -10.49 3.80 7.54
C ARG A 142 -9.95 2.41 7.84
N PHE A 143 -10.64 1.35 7.43
CA PHE A 143 -10.28 -0.05 7.73
C PHE A 143 -9.87 -0.85 6.49
N HIS A 144 -9.51 -0.16 5.40
CA HIS A 144 -8.94 -0.71 4.15
C HIS A 144 -9.76 -1.84 3.51
N CYS A 145 -11.09 -1.76 3.58
CA CYS A 145 -11.97 -2.83 3.15
C CYS A 145 -12.93 -2.44 2.03
N ASP A 146 -13.52 -3.45 1.41
CA ASP A 146 -14.59 -3.29 0.43
C ASP A 146 -15.91 -2.93 1.12
N GLY A 147 -16.71 -2.06 0.48
CA GLY A 147 -17.95 -1.55 1.06
C GLY A 147 -19.03 -2.62 1.23
N ASP A 148 -19.16 -3.53 0.27
CA ASP A 148 -20.12 -4.64 0.36
C ASP A 148 -19.66 -5.68 1.36
N TYR A 149 -18.35 -5.92 1.43
CA TYR A 149 -17.77 -6.78 2.45
C TYR A 149 -17.99 -6.21 3.86
N LEU A 150 -17.82 -4.90 4.05
CA LEU A 150 -18.11 -4.23 5.33
C LEU A 150 -19.58 -4.40 5.74
N ARG A 151 -20.52 -4.31 4.79
CA ARG A 151 -21.95 -4.61 5.05
C ARG A 151 -22.16 -6.07 5.43
N LYS A 152 -21.52 -7.00 4.72
CA LYS A 152 -21.60 -8.44 5.00
C LYS A 152 -21.08 -8.79 6.40
N LEU A 153 -20.07 -8.09 6.89
CA LEU A 153 -19.56 -8.26 8.26
C LEU A 153 -20.56 -7.83 9.34
N ASN A 154 -21.56 -7.01 8.98
CA ASN A 154 -22.49 -6.34 9.89
C ASN A 154 -23.96 -6.56 9.48
N PRO A 155 -24.46 -7.80 9.38
CA PRO A 155 -25.78 -8.11 8.82
C PRO A 155 -26.96 -7.56 9.66
N GLY A 156 -26.73 -7.23 10.93
CA GLY A 156 -27.74 -6.67 11.83
C GLY A 156 -27.81 -5.15 11.87
N LEU A 157 -26.93 -4.43 11.14
CA LEU A 157 -26.87 -2.98 11.15
C LEU A 157 -27.34 -2.39 9.82
N ASN A 158 -28.09 -1.30 9.89
CA ASN A 158 -28.36 -0.48 8.72
C ASN A 158 -27.15 0.42 8.43
N MET A 159 -26.22 -0.10 7.63
CA MET A 159 -24.95 0.56 7.32
C MET A 159 -25.11 1.93 6.61
N ASP A 160 -26.24 2.19 5.96
CA ASP A 160 -26.53 3.48 5.32
C ASP A 160 -27.09 4.53 6.27
N ALA A 161 -27.44 4.14 7.50
CA ALA A 161 -28.06 5.01 8.50
C ALA A 161 -27.42 4.87 9.88
N LEU A 162 -26.09 4.64 9.91
CA LEU A 162 -25.31 4.56 11.14
C LEU A 162 -25.41 5.85 11.97
N LYS A 163 -25.42 5.67 13.29
CA LYS A 163 -25.47 6.73 14.31
C LYS A 163 -24.24 6.64 15.21
N ALA A 164 -23.91 7.74 15.89
CA ALA A 164 -22.90 7.69 16.94
C ALA A 164 -23.32 6.67 18.03
N GLY A 165 -22.36 5.88 18.49
CA GLY A 165 -22.57 4.78 19.42
C GLY A 165 -22.82 3.42 18.76
N ASP A 166 -23.16 3.36 17.46
CA ASP A 166 -23.27 2.08 16.76
C ASP A 166 -21.90 1.38 16.74
N VAL A 167 -21.90 0.08 17.01
CA VAL A 167 -20.68 -0.74 17.06
C VAL A 167 -20.56 -1.56 15.78
N VAL A 168 -19.61 -1.20 14.93
CA VAL A 168 -19.36 -1.82 13.63
C VAL A 168 -18.19 -2.78 13.73
N ARG A 169 -18.38 -4.03 13.28
CA ARG A 169 -17.31 -5.01 13.12
C ARG A 169 -16.51 -4.70 11.86
N VAL A 170 -15.20 -4.55 12.00
CA VAL A 170 -14.28 -4.10 10.94
C VAL A 170 -13.01 -4.95 10.91
N PRO A 171 -12.25 -4.99 9.79
CA PRO A 171 -10.93 -5.61 9.78
C PRO A 171 -9.97 -4.98 10.79
N ASN A 172 -9.18 -5.82 11.46
CA ASN A 172 -8.21 -5.38 12.47
C ASN A 172 -6.89 -4.94 11.81
N VAL A 173 -6.92 -3.79 11.14
CA VAL A 173 -5.76 -3.13 10.53
C VAL A 173 -5.42 -1.84 11.26
N THR A 174 -4.26 -1.25 10.95
CA THR A 174 -3.94 0.10 11.46
C THR A 174 -4.88 1.11 10.78
N PRO A 175 -5.77 1.79 11.52
CA PRO A 175 -6.80 2.61 10.88
C PRO A 175 -6.21 3.81 10.15
N PHE A 176 -6.71 4.09 8.96
CA PHE A 176 -6.42 5.33 8.25
C PHE A 176 -7.22 6.50 8.85
N LEU A 177 -6.50 7.52 9.33
CA LEU A 177 -7.07 8.66 10.06
C LEU A 177 -7.00 9.93 9.22
N VAL A 178 -7.93 10.05 8.26
CA VAL A 178 -8.04 11.21 7.36
C VAL A 178 -8.18 12.54 8.10
N GLU A 179 -8.86 12.54 9.24
CA GLU A 179 -9.12 13.71 10.09
C GLU A 179 -7.83 14.30 10.70
N LYS A 180 -6.75 13.51 10.76
CA LYS A 180 -5.43 13.95 11.24
C LYS A 180 -4.61 14.60 10.14
N LEU A 181 -4.98 14.44 8.87
CA LEU A 181 -4.28 15.09 7.76
C LEU A 181 -4.49 16.61 7.83
N LYS A 182 -3.45 17.34 7.42
CA LYS A 182 -3.46 18.80 7.31
C LYS A 182 -3.08 19.19 5.90
N VAL A 183 -3.61 20.31 5.41
CA VAL A 183 -3.19 20.86 4.12
C VAL A 183 -1.71 21.25 4.23
N LYS A 184 -0.87 20.67 3.38
CA LYS A 184 0.55 21.03 3.27
C LYS A 184 0.93 21.02 1.80
N ASP A 185 1.32 22.17 1.30
CA ASP A 185 1.80 22.31 -0.09
C ASP A 185 3.07 21.48 -0.34
N ARG A 186 3.88 21.29 0.70
CA ARG A 186 5.09 20.46 0.67
C ARG A 186 5.28 19.72 2.00
N ILE A 187 5.41 18.40 1.95
CA ILE A 187 5.90 17.59 3.07
C ILE A 187 7.40 17.85 3.24
N GLN A 188 7.85 18.02 4.49
CA GLN A 188 9.27 18.22 4.79
C GLN A 188 10.11 17.01 4.37
N PRO A 189 11.31 17.23 3.79
CA PRO A 189 12.24 16.16 3.47
C PRO A 189 12.57 15.29 4.68
N LYS A 190 12.73 13.99 4.44
CA LYS A 190 13.08 12.97 5.45
C LYS A 190 14.41 12.32 5.05
N PRO A 191 15.57 12.87 5.49
CA PRO A 191 16.88 12.43 5.02
C PRO A 191 17.15 10.94 5.20
N GLN A 192 16.55 10.31 6.21
CA GLN A 192 16.66 8.87 6.48
C GLN A 192 16.14 7.99 5.33
N PHE A 193 15.32 8.53 4.41
CA PHE A 193 14.74 7.78 3.28
C PHE A 193 15.42 8.07 1.95
N GLN A 194 16.50 8.85 1.91
CA GLN A 194 17.19 9.23 0.67
C GLN A 194 17.78 8.05 -0.12
N LYS A 195 18.06 6.93 0.56
CA LYS A 195 18.58 5.70 -0.09
C LYS A 195 17.49 4.81 -0.67
N ARG A 196 16.22 5.14 -0.43
CA ARG A 196 15.09 4.38 -0.97
C ARG A 196 14.85 4.74 -2.42
N MET A 197 14.22 3.82 -3.14
CA MET A 197 13.66 4.04 -4.48
C MET A 197 12.27 3.42 -4.57
N LEU A 198 11.48 3.91 -5.51
CA LEU A 198 10.22 3.31 -5.89
C LEU A 198 10.39 2.59 -7.22
N ARG A 199 9.90 1.35 -7.29
CA ARG A 199 9.77 0.61 -8.55
C ARG A 199 8.30 0.41 -8.86
N VAL A 200 7.88 0.90 -10.01
CA VAL A 200 6.49 0.83 -10.49
C VAL A 200 6.44 -0.13 -11.66
N ASP A 201 5.82 -1.29 -11.45
CA ASP A 201 5.55 -2.27 -12.50
C ASP A 201 4.11 -2.05 -12.99
N THR A 202 3.98 -1.49 -14.21
CA THR A 202 2.68 -1.15 -14.79
C THR A 202 1.89 -2.38 -15.23
N LYS A 203 2.56 -3.53 -15.47
CA LYS A 203 1.92 -4.77 -15.88
C LYS A 203 1.42 -5.56 -14.67
N GLU A 204 2.27 -5.68 -13.64
CA GLU A 204 1.89 -6.27 -12.36
C GLU A 204 0.94 -5.35 -11.59
N LYS A 205 0.85 -4.07 -11.94
CA LYS A 205 0.04 -3.05 -11.26
C LYS A 205 0.43 -2.92 -9.79
N MET A 206 1.73 -2.90 -9.54
CA MET A 206 2.30 -2.81 -8.20
C MET A 206 3.40 -1.75 -8.13
N LEU A 207 3.50 -1.10 -6.98
CA LEU A 207 4.58 -0.18 -6.62
C LEU A 207 5.33 -0.75 -5.43
N ASP A 208 6.62 -1.00 -5.60
CA ASP A 208 7.51 -1.55 -4.57
C ASP A 208 8.38 -0.42 -3.99
N VAL A 209 8.45 -0.34 -2.65
CA VAL A 209 9.42 0.50 -1.94
C VAL A 209 10.67 -0.32 -1.73
N MET A 210 11.80 0.13 -2.27
CA MET A 210 13.05 -0.62 -2.28
C MET A 210 14.14 0.12 -1.51
N GLU A 211 15.03 -0.63 -0.87
CA GLU A 211 16.28 -0.10 -0.32
C GLU A 211 17.36 -1.19 -0.40
N ASN A 212 18.54 -0.85 -0.92
CA ASN A 212 19.65 -1.80 -1.10
C ASN A 212 19.26 -3.11 -1.83
N GLY A 213 18.38 -3.00 -2.83
CA GLY A 213 17.88 -4.15 -3.62
C GLY A 213 16.83 -5.02 -2.93
N LYS A 214 16.38 -4.67 -1.72
CA LYS A 214 15.32 -5.39 -0.98
C LYS A 214 14.00 -4.65 -1.05
N VAL A 215 12.91 -5.40 -1.20
CA VAL A 215 11.54 -4.88 -1.05
C VAL A 215 11.28 -4.63 0.44
N LEU A 216 10.86 -3.42 0.78
CA LEU A 216 10.49 -3.01 2.15
C LEU A 216 8.97 -3.00 2.36
N ALA A 217 8.23 -2.62 1.33
CA ALA A 217 6.77 -2.58 1.29
C ALA A 217 6.32 -2.59 -0.17
N ALA A 218 5.04 -2.88 -0.42
CA ALA A 218 4.49 -2.81 -1.76
C ALA A 218 3.01 -2.48 -1.77
N PHE A 219 2.57 -1.78 -2.81
CA PHE A 219 1.23 -1.23 -2.91
C PHE A 219 0.58 -1.55 -4.26
N PRO A 220 -0.67 -2.03 -4.29
CA PRO A 220 -1.48 -2.07 -5.49
C PRO A 220 -1.65 -0.69 -6.10
N ILE A 221 -1.57 -0.60 -7.43
CA ILE A 221 -1.73 0.65 -8.16
C ILE A 221 -2.70 0.51 -9.34
N THR A 222 -3.19 1.65 -9.83
CA THR A 222 -3.71 1.77 -11.19
C THR A 222 -2.78 2.65 -12.01
N PRO A 223 -2.06 2.11 -13.01
CA PRO A 223 -1.23 2.89 -13.92
C PRO A 223 -2.07 3.66 -14.94
N GLY A 224 -1.39 4.49 -15.75
CA GLY A 224 -1.98 5.11 -16.94
C GLY A 224 -2.57 4.10 -17.92
N SER A 225 -3.60 4.53 -18.65
CA SER A 225 -4.24 3.78 -19.72
C SER A 225 -3.32 3.54 -20.91
N GLU A 226 -3.69 2.64 -21.81
CA GLU A 226 -2.95 2.44 -23.06
C GLU A 226 -2.90 3.70 -23.93
N SER A 227 -3.97 4.51 -23.92
CA SER A 227 -4.03 5.78 -24.66
C SER A 227 -3.24 6.91 -23.99
N LEU A 228 -3.07 6.86 -22.67
CA LEU A 228 -2.24 7.78 -21.88
C LEU A 228 -1.39 7.00 -20.87
N PRO A 229 -0.33 6.32 -21.34
CA PRO A 229 0.44 5.40 -20.51
C PRO A 229 1.23 6.15 -19.45
N ALA A 230 1.46 5.46 -18.33
CA ALA A 230 2.45 5.91 -17.37
C ALA A 230 3.82 5.95 -18.07
N PRO A 231 4.62 6.99 -17.85
CA PRO A 231 5.82 7.20 -18.62
C PRO A 231 6.94 6.29 -18.16
N VAL A 232 7.26 5.25 -18.94
CA VAL A 232 8.38 4.36 -18.68
C VAL A 232 9.68 5.14 -18.61
N GLY A 233 10.52 4.81 -17.64
CA GLY A 233 11.82 5.45 -17.42
C GLY A 233 12.09 5.74 -15.94
N THR A 234 13.16 6.50 -15.71
CA THR A 234 13.59 6.90 -14.38
C THR A 234 13.19 8.35 -14.12
N TRP A 235 12.47 8.55 -13.02
CA TRP A 235 11.97 9.83 -12.54
C TRP A 235 12.39 10.07 -11.10
N GLU A 236 12.02 11.22 -10.55
CA GLU A 236 12.20 11.54 -9.13
C GLU A 236 10.93 12.16 -8.56
N ILE A 237 10.69 11.96 -7.26
CA ILE A 237 9.66 12.70 -6.53
C ILE A 237 10.15 14.15 -6.36
N GLU A 238 9.52 15.09 -7.05
CA GLU A 238 9.84 16.53 -6.95
C GLU A 238 9.27 17.14 -5.66
N THR A 239 7.99 16.85 -5.38
CA THR A 239 7.27 17.35 -4.20
C THR A 239 6.19 16.39 -3.78
N MET A 240 5.87 16.39 -2.48
CA MET A 240 4.69 15.71 -1.95
C MET A 240 3.77 16.72 -1.25
N THR A 241 2.47 16.65 -1.53
CA THR A 241 1.44 17.55 -1.04
C THR A 241 0.36 16.72 -0.34
N THR A 242 -0.04 17.11 0.87
CA THR A 242 -1.19 16.53 1.59
C THR A 242 -2.42 17.40 1.41
N LEU A 243 -3.56 16.75 1.17
CA LEU A 243 -4.84 17.39 0.86
C LEU A 243 -4.67 18.44 -0.27
N PRO A 244 -4.29 18.01 -1.49
CA PRO A 244 -4.03 18.91 -2.60
C PRO A 244 -5.32 19.58 -3.09
N LEU A 245 -5.23 20.88 -3.43
CA LEU A 245 -6.22 21.53 -4.29
C LEU A 245 -6.07 20.98 -5.71
N PHE A 246 -7.14 20.43 -6.28
CA PHE A 246 -7.05 19.79 -7.59
C PHE A 246 -7.56 20.70 -8.70
N ARG A 247 -6.64 21.15 -9.56
CA ARG A 247 -6.98 21.84 -10.80
C ARG A 247 -7.43 20.82 -11.85
N ARG A 248 -8.74 20.56 -11.90
CA ARG A 248 -9.34 19.66 -12.88
C ARG A 248 -9.52 20.38 -14.21
N ASP A 249 -8.83 19.89 -15.22
CA ASP A 249 -8.82 20.43 -16.59
C ASP A 249 -9.03 19.27 -17.57
N GLU A 250 -10.18 19.26 -18.24
CA GLU A 250 -10.56 18.16 -19.13
C GLU A 250 -9.63 18.04 -20.35
N SER A 251 -9.05 19.14 -20.83
CA SER A 251 -8.05 19.10 -21.90
C SER A 251 -6.79 18.39 -21.43
N MET A 252 -6.32 18.70 -20.21
CA MET A 252 -5.16 18.05 -19.62
C MET A 252 -5.40 16.56 -19.43
N LEU A 253 -6.58 16.18 -18.94
CA LEU A 253 -6.94 14.78 -18.70
C LEU A 253 -7.05 13.99 -20.01
N LYS A 254 -7.59 14.56 -21.08
CA LYS A 254 -7.81 13.83 -22.35
C LYS A 254 -6.60 13.86 -23.30
N THR A 255 -5.83 14.93 -23.26
CA THR A 255 -4.80 15.21 -24.29
C THR A 255 -3.41 15.45 -23.73
N GLY A 256 -3.26 15.60 -22.41
CA GLY A 256 -1.99 15.98 -21.80
C GLY A 256 -1.63 17.48 -21.92
N VAL A 257 -2.51 18.31 -22.50
CA VAL A 257 -2.30 19.75 -22.70
C VAL A 257 -3.25 20.54 -21.82
N ARG A 258 -2.75 21.57 -21.11
CA ARG A 258 -3.60 22.43 -20.28
C ARG A 258 -4.40 23.41 -21.11
N SER A 259 -5.63 23.68 -20.68
CA SER A 259 -6.49 24.75 -21.18
C SER A 259 -6.79 25.78 -20.10
N ASP A 260 -7.39 26.92 -20.47
CA ASP A 260 -7.87 27.92 -19.52
C ASP A 260 -9.25 27.57 -18.92
N VAL A 261 -9.86 26.47 -19.34
CA VAL A 261 -11.14 25.96 -18.82
C VAL A 261 -10.86 24.87 -17.78
N TYR A 262 -11.01 25.23 -16.50
CA TYR A 262 -10.75 24.33 -15.39
C TYR A 262 -11.62 24.61 -14.18
N HIS A 263 -11.71 23.62 -13.31
CA HIS A 263 -12.36 23.71 -12.01
C HIS A 263 -11.34 23.47 -10.90
N LEU A 264 -11.37 24.28 -9.84
CA LEU A 264 -10.56 24.08 -8.65
C LEU A 264 -11.36 23.26 -7.65
N ILE A 265 -11.07 21.96 -7.57
CA ILE A 265 -11.74 21.05 -6.66
C ILE A 265 -11.07 21.15 -5.28
N PRO A 266 -11.83 21.47 -4.22
CA PRO A 266 -11.28 21.69 -2.90
C PRO A 266 -10.68 20.39 -2.32
N PRO A 267 -9.74 20.49 -1.36
CA PRO A 267 -9.14 19.32 -0.76
C PRO A 267 -10.12 18.39 -0.05
N GLY A 268 -9.83 17.09 -0.08
CA GLY A 268 -10.55 16.08 0.68
C GLY A 268 -10.54 14.71 0.01
N PRO A 269 -10.98 13.66 0.74
CA PRO A 269 -10.92 12.28 0.29
C PRO A 269 -11.72 11.98 -0.98
N SER A 270 -12.81 12.70 -1.27
CA SER A 270 -13.58 12.49 -2.51
C SER A 270 -13.04 13.24 -3.73
N SER A 271 -11.93 13.97 -3.59
CA SER A 271 -11.19 14.53 -4.73
C SER A 271 -10.63 13.42 -5.61
N ALA A 272 -10.66 13.59 -6.93
CA ALA A 272 -10.18 12.56 -7.88
C ALA A 272 -8.69 12.19 -7.69
N VAL A 273 -7.89 13.12 -7.16
CA VAL A 273 -6.48 12.90 -6.80
C VAL A 273 -6.27 12.47 -5.35
N GLY A 274 -7.35 12.30 -4.60
CA GLY A 274 -7.36 11.86 -3.22
C GLY A 274 -6.72 12.84 -2.24
N VAL A 275 -6.18 12.30 -1.16
CA VAL A 275 -5.65 13.06 -0.02
C VAL A 275 -4.14 13.33 -0.11
N LEU A 276 -3.47 12.82 -1.14
CA LEU A 276 -2.03 12.96 -1.31
C LEU A 276 -1.66 13.02 -2.78
N TRP A 277 -0.76 13.94 -3.12
CA TRP A 277 -0.13 14.04 -4.43
C TRP A 277 1.39 14.02 -4.30
N MET A 278 2.07 13.09 -4.97
CA MET A 278 3.51 13.07 -5.15
C MET A 278 3.82 13.43 -6.60
N GLN A 279 4.24 14.67 -6.84
CA GLN A 279 4.63 15.16 -8.16
C GLN A 279 5.93 14.47 -8.58
N LEU A 280 5.96 13.87 -9.78
CA LEU A 280 7.21 13.46 -10.40
C LEU A 280 7.87 14.68 -11.07
N ASN A 281 9.18 14.64 -11.31
CA ASN A 281 9.90 15.61 -12.16
C ASN A 281 9.51 15.54 -13.66
N LYS A 282 8.29 15.09 -13.96
CA LYS A 282 7.60 15.19 -15.23
C LYS A 282 6.30 15.96 -15.04
N LYS A 283 6.16 17.08 -15.76
CA LYS A 283 5.02 17.99 -15.65
C LYS A 283 3.69 17.24 -15.80
N GLY A 284 2.82 17.40 -14.81
CA GLY A 284 1.45 16.87 -14.83
C GLY A 284 1.32 15.38 -14.52
N ILE A 285 2.43 14.68 -14.27
CA ILE A 285 2.43 13.27 -13.87
C ILE A 285 2.79 13.16 -12.39
N GLY A 286 2.05 12.32 -11.67
CA GLY A 286 2.28 12.10 -10.25
C GLY A 286 1.83 10.72 -9.79
N ILE A 287 2.23 10.38 -8.57
CA ILE A 287 1.73 9.27 -7.79
C ILE A 287 0.75 9.84 -6.76
N HIS A 288 -0.51 9.42 -6.75
CA HIS A 288 -1.53 10.09 -5.93
C HIS A 288 -2.60 9.14 -5.40
N GLY A 289 -3.35 9.61 -4.40
CA GLY A 289 -4.50 8.90 -3.84
C GLY A 289 -5.68 8.85 -4.81
N THR A 290 -6.85 8.41 -4.36
CA THR A 290 -8.04 8.43 -5.21
C THR A 290 -9.32 8.44 -4.38
N ASN A 291 -10.37 9.02 -4.92
CA ASN A 291 -11.71 8.97 -4.34
C ASN A 291 -12.44 7.64 -4.55
N ASN A 292 -11.88 6.72 -5.32
CA ASN A 292 -12.47 5.42 -5.57
C ASN A 292 -11.43 4.31 -5.51
N SER A 293 -11.20 3.81 -4.31
CA SER A 293 -10.27 2.72 -4.04
C SER A 293 -10.65 1.39 -4.71
N GLU A 294 -11.92 1.17 -5.09
CA GLU A 294 -12.39 -0.09 -5.70
C GLU A 294 -11.90 -0.24 -7.14
N THR A 295 -11.47 0.87 -7.73
CA THR A 295 -10.94 0.92 -9.10
C THR A 295 -9.43 0.66 -9.18
N ILE A 296 -8.75 0.48 -8.04
CA ILE A 296 -7.33 0.12 -8.01
C ILE A 296 -7.12 -1.24 -8.69
N GLY A 297 -6.23 -1.28 -9.67
CA GLY A 297 -5.97 -2.42 -10.53
C GLY A 297 -6.96 -2.67 -11.67
N ARG A 298 -8.15 -2.03 -11.65
CA ARG A 298 -9.25 -2.37 -12.57
C ARG A 298 -9.54 -1.26 -13.58
N ALA A 299 -9.38 -0.01 -13.17
CA ALA A 299 -9.50 1.13 -14.06
C ALA A 299 -8.16 1.45 -14.74
N ALA A 300 -8.18 2.47 -15.58
CA ALA A 300 -7.00 3.05 -16.18
C ALA A 300 -6.97 4.56 -15.86
N SER A 301 -5.76 5.12 -15.69
CA SER A 301 -5.59 6.55 -15.41
C SER A 301 -5.20 7.35 -16.66
N HIS A 302 -5.08 8.68 -16.53
CA HIS A 302 -4.64 9.57 -17.60
C HIS A 302 -3.11 9.85 -17.51
N GLY A 303 -2.31 8.80 -17.31
CA GLY A 303 -0.85 8.85 -17.22
C GLY A 303 -0.25 8.88 -15.81
N CYS A 304 -1.06 9.08 -14.77
CA CYS A 304 -0.63 9.07 -13.38
C CYS A 304 -0.64 7.65 -12.76
N ILE A 305 -0.07 7.50 -11.58
CA ILE A 305 -0.11 6.26 -10.79
C ILE A 305 -1.03 6.47 -9.60
N ARG A 306 -2.16 5.76 -9.57
CA ARG A 306 -3.17 5.89 -8.51
C ARG A 306 -2.97 4.84 -7.44
N LEU A 307 -3.09 5.23 -6.18
CA LEU A 307 -3.18 4.38 -5.01
C LEU A 307 -4.50 4.64 -4.29
N ALA A 308 -4.92 3.70 -3.44
CA ALA A 308 -5.91 4.01 -2.42
C ALA A 308 -5.37 5.11 -1.47
N ASN A 309 -6.26 5.92 -0.88
CA ASN A 309 -5.83 7.05 -0.03
C ASN A 309 -4.97 6.61 1.16
N TRP A 310 -5.34 5.51 1.83
CA TRP A 310 -4.58 4.97 2.96
C TRP A 310 -3.17 4.51 2.55
N ASP A 311 -3.04 3.88 1.38
CA ASP A 311 -1.77 3.42 0.83
C ASP A 311 -0.90 4.59 0.38
N ALA A 312 -1.50 5.61 -0.24
CA ALA A 312 -0.78 6.83 -0.62
C ALA A 312 -0.16 7.50 0.61
N VAL A 313 -0.94 7.65 1.69
CA VAL A 313 -0.45 8.23 2.95
C VAL A 313 0.64 7.36 3.56
N ARG A 314 0.46 6.03 3.62
CA ARG A 314 1.48 5.08 4.10
C ARG A 314 2.76 5.20 3.28
N LEU A 315 2.68 5.27 1.96
CA LEU A 315 3.82 5.47 1.06
C LEU A 315 4.57 6.77 1.41
N SER A 316 3.85 7.87 1.66
CA SER A 316 4.44 9.18 2.01
C SER A 316 5.22 9.15 3.33
N GLU A 317 4.90 8.20 4.21
CA GLU A 317 5.62 7.97 5.46
C GLU A 317 6.91 7.18 5.26
N MET A 318 7.11 6.60 4.08
CA MET A 318 8.23 5.73 3.74
C MET A 318 9.20 6.33 2.71
N VAL A 319 8.88 7.47 2.11
CA VAL A 319 9.75 8.12 1.12
C VAL A 319 9.98 9.60 1.42
N THR A 320 10.88 10.21 0.66
CA THR A 320 11.16 11.65 0.68
C THR A 320 11.22 12.19 -0.76
N ASP A 321 11.28 13.50 -0.92
CA ASP A 321 11.63 14.11 -2.19
C ASP A 321 12.99 13.63 -2.70
N LYS A 322 13.20 13.71 -4.03
CA LYS A 322 14.39 13.23 -4.75
C LYS A 322 14.62 11.72 -4.68
N VAL A 323 13.71 10.97 -4.09
CA VAL A 323 13.67 9.51 -4.22
C VAL A 323 13.44 9.16 -5.69
N VAL A 324 14.27 8.26 -6.21
CA VAL A 324 14.18 7.74 -7.57
C VAL A 324 12.90 6.92 -7.72
N VAL A 325 12.20 7.12 -8.84
CA VAL A 325 11.02 6.36 -9.25
C VAL A 325 11.32 5.71 -10.59
N GLU A 326 11.54 4.40 -10.59
CA GLU A 326 11.71 3.58 -11.79
C GLU A 326 10.32 3.09 -12.24
N ILE A 327 9.83 3.56 -13.38
CA ILE A 327 8.59 3.08 -14.01
C ILE A 327 8.97 2.13 -15.14
N MET A 328 8.49 0.90 -15.08
CA MET A 328 8.79 -0.15 -16.05
C MET A 328 7.51 -0.78 -16.61
N GLU A 329 7.56 -1.10 -17.90
CA GLU A 329 6.67 -2.09 -18.51
C GLU A 329 7.17 -3.46 -18.05
N GLY A 330 6.46 -4.09 -17.10
CA GLY A 330 6.88 -5.38 -16.55
C GLY A 330 7.16 -6.41 -17.65
N VAL A 331 8.28 -7.12 -17.54
CA VAL A 331 8.57 -8.27 -18.39
C VAL A 331 7.59 -9.37 -17.96
N GLY A 332 6.78 -9.89 -18.89
CA GLY A 332 5.86 -10.99 -18.57
C GLY A 332 6.62 -12.17 -17.97
N GLY A 333 6.40 -12.42 -16.68
CA GLY A 333 6.73 -13.69 -16.05
C GLY A 333 5.66 -14.73 -16.31
#